data_AF-A0A913XTC4-F1
#
_entry.id   AF-A0A913XTC4-F1
#
_cell.length_a   1.000
_cell.length_b   1.000
_cell.length_c   1.000
_cell.angle_alpha   90.00
_cell.angle_beta   90.00
_cell.angle_gamma   90.00
#
_symmetry.space_group_name_H-M   'P 1'
#
loop_
_entity.id
_entity.type
_entity.pdbx_description
1 polymer ?
#
loop_
_entity_poly.entity_id
_entity_poly.type
_entity_poly.pdbx_seq_one_letter_code
_entity_poly.pdbx_strand_id
1 'polypeptide(L)'
;MTSIEDKILGYKAQNYVSSSESEEEGETESHTDSNEQASGGAAPDVENLCFTTGAKTGPKGVLQDFRRYKQLETQQKQEQEEELKSLIKKFSTGCQTSIDDEKEKALMKELEIEEDEFLKQYHFKRLLQMKEEQDRKIAETRPKFGHVIEITDTDAFLMEIDKELLHVVIVIHLYNKDIPSCICMNTCLDSLSQQYPMVKFCRVKATITGISANFRENGLPALLVYKGEQLVGNFVQLENAFGDNFDSSDVESFLIQNHILTDDINCEPSTIAQHNEDHEDSDLDLD
;
A
#
# COMPACT_ATOMS: atom_id res chain seq x y z
N MET A 1 21.81 28.77 45.40
CA MET A 1 20.97 28.09 46.40
C MET A 1 19.53 28.16 45.91
N THR A 2 18.89 27.02 45.65
CA THR A 2 17.49 26.94 45.18
C THR A 2 16.53 27.21 46.35
N SER A 3 15.44 27.94 46.08
CA SER A 3 14.45 28.34 47.08
C SER A 3 13.61 27.14 47.53
N ILE A 4 13.04 27.20 48.74
CA ILE A 4 12.18 26.15 49.31
C ILE A 4 10.95 25.84 48.44
N GLU A 5 10.47 26.85 47.69
CA GLU A 5 9.32 26.71 46.78
C GLU A 5 9.65 25.84 45.55
N ASP A 6 10.89 25.85 45.06
CA ASP A 6 11.32 25.02 43.91
C ASP A 6 11.31 23.51 44.24
N LYS A 7 11.57 23.16 45.51
CA LYS A 7 11.55 21.76 45.98
C LYS A 7 10.13 21.20 46.09
N ILE A 8 9.14 22.06 46.29
CA ILE A 8 7.73 21.65 46.46
C ILE A 8 7.05 21.46 45.10
N LEU A 9 7.45 22.25 44.08
CA LEU A 9 6.88 22.19 42.73
C LEU A 9 7.59 21.22 41.78
N GLY A 10 8.62 20.49 42.25
CA GLY A 10 9.28 19.43 41.48
C GLY A 10 10.16 19.90 40.33
N TYR A 11 10.50 21.19 40.25
CA TYR A 11 11.40 21.71 39.23
C TYR A 11 12.85 21.36 39.58
N LYS A 12 13.36 20.26 38.99
CA LYS A 12 14.80 20.00 38.94
C LYS A 12 15.45 20.94 37.94
N ALA A 13 16.04 22.02 38.43
CA ALA A 13 17.02 22.78 37.67
C ALA A 13 18.25 21.89 37.45
N GLN A 14 18.70 21.78 36.19
CA GLN A 14 19.89 21.06 35.69
C GLN A 14 19.62 19.67 35.07
N ASN A 15 19.20 19.68 33.80
CA ASN A 15 19.57 18.65 32.82
C ASN A 15 20.53 19.29 31.80
N TYR A 16 21.68 19.74 32.27
CA TYR A 16 22.77 20.20 31.39
C TYR A 16 23.92 19.20 31.55
N VAL A 17 24.15 18.38 30.53
CA VAL A 17 25.35 17.55 30.42
C VAL A 17 26.37 18.39 29.65
N SER A 18 27.27 19.04 30.39
CA SER A 18 28.48 19.61 29.81
C SER A 18 29.44 18.47 29.50
N SER A 19 29.67 18.23 28.21
CA SER A 19 30.80 17.41 27.76
C SER A 19 32.10 18.14 28.10
N SER A 20 32.79 17.66 29.12
CA SER A 20 34.21 17.94 29.33
C SER A 20 34.93 16.61 29.37
N GLU A 21 35.79 16.43 28.38
CA GLU A 21 36.95 15.55 28.35
C GLU A 21 37.66 15.43 29.72
N SER A 22 37.91 14.21 30.20
CA SER A 22 39.12 13.79 30.95
C SER A 22 39.00 12.35 31.42
N GLU A 23 40.17 11.76 31.66
CA GLU A 23 40.51 10.34 31.63
C GLU A 23 40.11 9.55 32.89
N GLU A 24 40.12 8.21 32.74
CA GLU A 24 40.44 7.18 33.75
C GLU A 24 40.20 7.48 35.24
N GLU A 25 39.27 6.76 35.85
CA GLU A 25 39.53 5.72 36.87
C GLU A 25 38.21 5.10 37.35
N GLY A 26 38.28 3.85 37.82
CA GLY A 26 37.17 2.90 37.82
C GLY A 26 36.25 2.85 39.04
N GLU A 27 35.65 1.65 39.17
CA GLU A 27 34.74 1.12 40.19
C GLU A 27 33.24 1.15 39.85
N THR A 28 32.79 0.06 39.21
CA THR A 28 31.39 -0.40 39.23
C THR A 28 31.30 -1.70 40.03
N GLU A 29 30.78 -1.61 41.25
CA GLU A 29 30.27 -2.79 41.94
C GLU A 29 28.93 -3.22 41.31
N SER A 30 28.88 -4.42 40.75
CA SER A 30 27.62 -5.13 40.53
C SER A 30 27.76 -6.56 41.04
N HIS A 31 26.84 -6.91 41.93
CA HIS A 31 26.74 -8.20 42.60
C HIS A 31 26.63 -9.35 41.58
N THR A 32 27.55 -10.30 41.74
CA THR A 32 27.54 -11.64 41.18
C THR A 32 26.46 -12.50 41.83
N ASP A 33 25.75 -13.28 41.01
CA ASP A 33 25.34 -14.61 41.44
C ASP A 33 25.76 -15.62 40.37
N SER A 34 26.39 -16.67 40.87
CA SER A 34 27.30 -17.59 40.20
C SER A 34 26.61 -18.77 39.53
N ASN A 35 27.06 -19.17 38.34
CA ASN A 35 27.29 -20.59 38.07
C ASN A 35 28.32 -20.79 36.94
N GLU A 36 29.45 -21.40 37.29
CA GLU A 36 30.53 -21.79 36.39
C GLU A 36 30.20 -23.13 35.71
N GLN A 37 30.49 -23.24 34.41
CA GLN A 37 31.28 -24.38 33.90
C GLN A 37 31.95 -24.02 32.58
N ALA A 38 33.28 -24.15 32.59
CA ALA A 38 34.21 -23.69 31.58
C ALA A 38 34.43 -24.70 30.44
N SER A 39 34.66 -24.20 29.22
CA SER A 39 35.73 -24.71 28.35
C SER A 39 36.01 -23.77 27.16
N GLY A 40 37.29 -23.40 27.01
CA GLY A 40 37.94 -23.19 25.70
C GLY A 40 37.74 -21.83 25.04
N GLY A 41 38.83 -21.10 24.84
CA GLY A 41 38.82 -19.72 24.34
C GLY A 41 38.73 -19.58 22.82
N ALA A 42 38.24 -18.42 22.40
CA ALA A 42 38.68 -17.57 21.30
C ALA A 42 37.74 -16.35 21.31
N ALA A 43 38.28 -15.15 21.11
CA ALA A 43 37.49 -13.92 21.06
C ALA A 43 36.39 -14.03 19.98
N PRO A 44 35.12 -13.67 20.26
CA PRO A 44 34.17 -13.50 19.18
C PRO A 44 34.42 -12.13 18.56
N ASP A 45 34.91 -12.15 17.32
CA ASP A 45 34.87 -11.00 16.42
C ASP A 45 33.46 -10.41 16.43
N VAL A 46 33.38 -9.11 16.69
CA VAL A 46 32.16 -8.32 16.63
C VAL A 46 31.85 -8.00 15.16
N GLU A 47 31.81 -9.03 14.32
CA GLU A 47 31.54 -8.88 12.90
C GLU A 47 30.19 -9.49 12.52
N ASN A 48 29.39 -8.64 11.88
CA ASN A 48 28.27 -9.02 11.04
C ASN A 48 27.18 -9.85 11.71
N LEU A 49 26.42 -9.20 12.59
CA LEU A 49 25.02 -9.58 12.72
C LEU A 49 24.30 -9.22 11.41
N CYS A 50 24.30 -10.19 10.51
CA CYS A 50 23.45 -10.36 9.35
C CYS A 50 22.07 -9.72 9.57
N PHE A 51 21.91 -8.44 9.20
CA PHE A 51 20.65 -7.71 9.26
C PHE A 51 19.83 -8.05 8.02
N THR A 52 19.68 -9.35 7.74
CA THR A 52 18.70 -9.81 6.77
C THR A 52 17.33 -9.68 7.44
N THR A 53 16.54 -8.75 6.92
CA THR A 53 15.11 -8.55 7.24
C THR A 53 14.79 -8.21 8.71
N GLY A 54 15.20 -7.02 9.15
CA GLY A 54 14.74 -6.47 10.44
C GLY A 54 13.23 -6.16 10.46
N ALA A 55 12.64 -6.19 11.66
CA ALA A 55 11.24 -5.81 11.87
C ALA A 55 10.98 -4.38 11.37
N LYS A 56 9.97 -4.21 10.52
CA LYS A 56 9.57 -2.91 9.93
C LYS A 56 8.84 -1.98 10.93
N THR A 57 8.66 -2.40 12.17
CA THR A 57 7.90 -1.70 13.21
C THR A 57 8.71 -1.56 14.52
N GLY A 58 8.32 -0.59 15.35
CA GLY A 58 8.96 -0.33 16.65
C GLY A 58 10.36 0.30 16.54
N PRO A 59 11.18 0.26 17.61
CA PRO A 59 12.49 0.93 17.66
C PRO A 59 13.46 0.51 16.55
N LYS A 60 13.38 -0.74 16.08
CA LYS A 60 14.21 -1.26 14.98
C LYS A 60 13.82 -0.65 13.62
N GLY A 61 12.53 -0.51 13.35
CA GLY A 61 12.03 0.12 12.13
C GLY A 61 12.40 1.61 12.07
N VAL A 62 12.26 2.32 13.20
CA VAL A 62 12.66 3.73 13.31
C VAL A 62 14.16 3.90 13.03
N LEU A 63 15.01 3.07 13.64
CA LEU A 63 16.45 3.15 13.43
C LEU A 63 16.85 2.84 11.98
N GLN A 64 16.18 1.88 11.34
CA GLN A 64 16.39 1.57 9.94
C GLN A 64 16.00 2.74 9.03
N ASP A 65 14.83 3.35 9.27
CA ASP A 65 14.36 4.49 8.49
C ASP A 65 15.26 5.72 8.69
N PHE A 66 15.77 5.96 9.90
CA PHE A 66 16.73 7.03 10.17
C PHE A 66 18.07 6.83 9.44
N ARG A 67 18.62 5.60 9.47
CA ARG A 67 19.87 5.28 8.74
C ARG A 67 19.71 5.53 7.24
N ARG A 68 18.57 5.12 6.67
CA ARG A 68 18.27 5.34 5.25
C ARG A 68 18.09 6.82 4.93
N TYR A 69 17.40 7.58 5.79
CA TYR A 69 17.25 9.02 5.66
C TYR A 69 18.62 9.71 5.61
N LYS A 70 19.52 9.42 6.57
CA LYS A 70 20.86 10.01 6.61
C LYS A 70 21.72 9.63 5.40
N GLN A 71 21.58 8.41 4.89
CA GLN A 71 22.27 7.99 3.68
C GLN A 71 21.81 8.79 2.45
N LEU A 72 20.50 8.98 2.29
CA LEU A 72 19.94 9.78 1.19
C LEU A 72 20.30 11.26 1.30
N GLU A 73 20.28 11.82 2.51
CA GLU A 73 20.68 13.20 2.76
C GLU A 73 22.14 13.43 2.34
N THR A 74 23.03 12.52 2.74
CA THR A 74 24.45 12.59 2.40
C THR A 74 24.66 12.48 0.89
N GLN A 75 23.93 11.57 0.23
CA GLN A 75 24.00 11.39 -1.21
C GLN A 75 23.53 12.65 -1.96
N GLN A 76 22.43 13.26 -1.54
CA GLN A 76 21.90 14.48 -2.15
C GLN A 76 22.86 15.66 -1.99
N LYS A 77 23.43 15.85 -0.79
CA LYS A 77 24.46 16.88 -0.55
C LYS A 77 25.69 16.66 -1.44
N GLN A 78 26.14 15.41 -1.60
CA GLN A 78 27.24 15.07 -2.51
C GLN A 78 26.91 15.39 -3.98
N GLU A 79 25.71 15.02 -4.45
CA GLU A 79 25.24 15.32 -5.81
C GLU A 79 25.17 16.84 -6.05
N GLN A 80 24.61 17.61 -5.10
CA GLN A 80 24.56 19.08 -5.18
C GLN A 80 25.96 19.72 -5.21
N GLU A 81 26.90 19.24 -4.38
CA GLU A 81 28.27 19.73 -4.40
C GLU A 81 28.98 19.45 -5.74
N GLU A 82 28.76 18.27 -6.32
CA GLU A 82 29.31 17.91 -7.62
C GLU A 82 28.73 18.78 -8.74
N GLU A 83 27.42 19.04 -8.71
CA GLU A 83 26.75 19.96 -9.63
C GLU A 83 27.28 21.39 -9.50
N LEU A 84 27.40 21.91 -8.27
CA LEU A 84 27.94 23.24 -8.00
C LEU A 84 29.39 23.37 -8.46
N LYS A 85 30.26 22.40 -8.14
CA LYS A 85 31.65 22.36 -8.61
C LYS A 85 31.71 22.37 -10.14
N SER A 86 30.82 21.64 -10.81
CA SER A 86 30.72 21.64 -12.27
C SER A 86 30.30 23.02 -12.82
N LEU A 87 29.39 23.73 -12.12
CA LEU A 87 28.88 25.03 -12.53
C LEU A 87 29.90 26.15 -12.31
N ILE A 88 30.57 26.16 -11.15
CA ILE A 88 31.67 27.09 -10.86
C ILE A 88 32.78 26.90 -11.90
N LYS A 89 33.15 25.66 -12.22
CA LYS A 89 34.16 25.39 -13.25
C LYS A 89 33.77 25.97 -14.62
N LYS A 90 32.47 26.03 -14.94
CA LYS A 90 31.94 26.66 -16.17
C LYS A 90 31.89 28.20 -16.06
N PHE A 91 31.66 28.76 -14.87
CA PHE A 91 31.46 30.20 -14.63
C PHE A 91 32.70 30.98 -14.14
N SER A 92 33.76 30.31 -13.68
CA SER A 92 34.99 30.87 -13.05
C SER A 92 35.82 31.83 -13.94
N THR A 93 35.26 32.34 -15.02
CA THR A 93 35.90 33.30 -15.94
C THR A 93 35.74 34.77 -15.49
N GLY A 94 35.04 35.07 -14.37
CA GLY A 94 34.82 36.45 -13.89
C GLY A 94 34.84 36.58 -12.35
N CYS A 95 35.49 37.64 -11.83
CA CYS A 95 35.91 37.82 -10.43
C CYS A 95 35.03 38.85 -9.67
N GLN A 96 34.59 38.59 -8.42
CA GLN A 96 34.31 39.56 -7.34
C GLN A 96 34.11 38.88 -5.95
N THR A 97 34.64 39.48 -4.87
CA THR A 97 34.44 39.07 -3.45
C THR A 97 34.30 40.28 -2.52
N SER A 98 33.11 40.47 -1.92
CA SER A 98 32.85 41.29 -0.71
C SER A 98 31.37 41.27 -0.23
N ILE A 99 30.52 40.38 -0.76
CA ILE A 99 29.08 40.25 -0.45
C ILE A 99 28.82 38.98 0.41
N ASP A 100 29.84 38.37 1.02
CA ASP A 100 29.76 36.99 1.53
C ASP A 100 29.03 36.84 2.88
N ASP A 101 29.21 37.73 3.85
CA ASP A 101 28.75 37.46 5.23
C ASP A 101 27.22 37.47 5.42
N GLU A 102 26.49 38.37 4.73
CA GLU A 102 25.01 38.35 4.76
C GLU A 102 24.44 37.21 3.91
N LYS A 103 25.13 36.84 2.83
CA LYS A 103 24.78 35.69 2.01
C LYS A 103 24.98 34.38 2.79
N GLU A 104 26.01 34.29 3.61
CA GLU A 104 26.29 33.11 4.45
C GLU A 104 25.17 32.87 5.49
N LYS A 105 24.68 33.94 6.13
CA LYS A 105 23.54 33.83 7.06
C LYS A 105 22.23 33.48 6.36
N ALA A 106 22.00 34.03 5.17
CA ALA A 106 20.84 33.66 4.35
C ALA A 106 20.92 32.19 3.92
N LEU A 107 22.12 31.73 3.52
CA LEU A 107 22.38 30.35 3.14
C LEU A 107 22.16 29.37 4.30
N MET A 108 22.61 29.68 5.51
CA MET A 108 22.35 28.82 6.68
C MET A 108 20.85 28.68 6.98
N LYS A 109 20.08 29.76 6.86
CA LYS A 109 18.63 29.72 7.05
C LYS A 109 17.91 28.94 5.94
N GLU A 110 18.40 29.04 4.72
CA GLU A 110 17.90 28.28 3.58
C GLU A 110 18.18 26.78 3.74
N LEU A 111 19.38 26.41 4.20
CA LEU A 111 19.76 25.04 4.53
C LEU A 111 18.88 24.43 5.65
N GLU A 112 18.53 25.20 6.69
CA GLU A 112 17.62 24.73 7.74
C GLU A 112 16.20 24.44 7.20
N ILE A 113 15.71 25.26 6.26
CA ILE A 113 14.40 25.07 5.62
C ILE A 113 14.44 23.86 4.67
N GLU A 114 15.54 23.69 3.93
CA GLU A 114 15.76 22.54 3.05
C GLU A 114 15.81 21.21 3.83
N GLU A 115 16.43 21.17 5.01
CA GLU A 115 16.47 19.97 5.87
C GLU A 115 15.06 19.54 6.30
N ASP A 116 14.22 20.50 6.65
CA ASP A 116 12.83 20.29 7.07
C ASP A 116 11.93 19.85 5.90
N GLU A 117 12.20 20.34 4.69
CA GLU A 117 11.54 19.91 3.46
C GLU A 117 11.97 18.50 3.05
N PHE A 118 13.27 18.20 3.09
CA PHE A 118 13.82 16.89 2.75
C PHE A 118 13.24 15.79 3.65
N LEU A 119 13.08 16.06 4.95
CA LEU A 119 12.44 15.12 5.87
C LEU A 119 10.99 14.82 5.45
N LYS A 120 10.19 15.84 5.10
CA LYS A 120 8.82 15.65 4.58
C LYS A 120 8.80 14.83 3.29
N GLN A 121 9.71 15.12 2.36
CA GLN A 121 9.86 14.38 1.12
C GLN A 121 10.19 12.90 1.39
N TYR A 122 11.10 12.63 2.33
CA TYR A 122 11.43 11.27 2.75
C TYR A 122 10.21 10.53 3.34
N HIS A 123 9.46 11.18 4.24
CA HIS A 123 8.23 10.60 4.80
C HIS A 123 7.22 10.25 3.71
N PHE A 124 6.97 11.16 2.77
CA PHE A 124 6.07 10.93 1.65
C PHE A 124 6.53 9.76 0.77
N LYS A 125 7.83 9.75 0.40
CA LYS A 125 8.43 8.68 -0.40
C LYS A 125 8.35 7.33 0.31
N ARG A 126 8.55 7.30 1.64
CA ARG A 126 8.44 6.09 2.45
C ARG A 126 7.01 5.56 2.49
N LEU A 127 6.02 6.43 2.65
CA LEU A 127 4.61 6.07 2.63
C LEU A 127 4.21 5.49 1.27
N LEU A 128 4.63 6.13 0.18
CA LEU A 128 4.35 5.66 -1.18
C LEU A 128 4.97 4.29 -1.43
N GLN A 129 6.23 4.10 -1.06
CA GLN A 129 6.90 2.80 -1.18
C GLN A 129 6.18 1.70 -0.37
N MET A 130 5.74 2.01 0.86
CA MET A 130 4.97 1.05 1.66
C MET A 130 3.66 0.67 0.99
N LYS A 131 2.95 1.64 0.42
CA LYS A 131 1.71 1.42 -0.33
C LYS A 131 1.98 0.54 -1.57
N GLU A 132 2.98 0.88 -2.38
CA GLU A 132 3.35 0.09 -3.57
C GLU A 132 3.78 -1.34 -3.20
N GLU A 133 4.56 -1.52 -2.14
CA GLU A 133 4.93 -2.86 -1.65
C GLU A 133 3.69 -3.67 -1.21
N GLN A 134 2.71 -3.03 -0.59
CA GLN A 134 1.46 -3.65 -0.20
C GLN A 134 0.61 -4.01 -1.43
N ASP A 135 0.42 -3.08 -2.35
CA ASP A 135 -0.36 -3.26 -3.57
C ASP A 135 0.25 -4.37 -4.45
N ARG A 136 1.58 -4.39 -4.57
CA ARG A 136 2.31 -5.46 -5.29
C ARG A 136 2.08 -6.82 -4.65
N LYS A 137 2.21 -6.93 -3.33
CA LYS A 137 1.95 -8.20 -2.62
C LYS A 137 0.51 -8.67 -2.79
N ILE A 138 -0.44 -7.74 -2.75
CA ILE A 138 -1.85 -8.06 -3.01
C ILE A 138 -2.01 -8.57 -4.44
N ALA A 139 -1.41 -7.90 -5.43
CA ALA A 139 -1.47 -8.34 -6.82
C ALA A 139 -0.85 -9.73 -7.03
N GLU A 140 0.28 -10.02 -6.40
CA GLU A 140 0.98 -11.32 -6.47
C GLU A 140 0.19 -12.45 -5.80
N THR A 141 -0.54 -12.16 -4.73
CA THR A 141 -1.28 -13.18 -3.95
C THR A 141 -2.75 -13.28 -4.31
N ARG A 142 -3.24 -12.47 -5.26
CA ARG A 142 -4.65 -12.43 -5.60
C ARG A 142 -5.08 -13.70 -6.33
N PRO A 143 -6.05 -14.47 -5.80
CA PRO A 143 -6.57 -15.65 -6.48
C PRO A 143 -7.30 -15.24 -7.77
N LYS A 144 -7.28 -16.14 -8.75
CA LYS A 144 -8.08 -16.05 -9.99
C LYS A 144 -9.13 -17.17 -9.97
N PHE A 145 -10.40 -16.80 -10.11
CA PHE A 145 -11.55 -17.71 -10.12
C PHE A 145 -11.97 -18.04 -11.55
N GLY A 146 -12.34 -17.03 -12.34
CA GLY A 146 -12.63 -17.17 -13.79
C GLY A 146 -13.94 -17.89 -14.13
N HIS A 147 -14.75 -18.25 -13.14
CA HIS A 147 -16.04 -18.93 -13.30
C HIS A 147 -16.98 -18.62 -12.12
N VAL A 148 -18.27 -18.83 -12.29
CA VAL A 148 -19.27 -18.67 -11.22
C VAL A 148 -19.35 -19.95 -10.37
N ILE A 149 -19.23 -19.79 -9.05
CA ILE A 149 -19.32 -20.87 -8.08
C ILE A 149 -20.76 -21.04 -7.61
N GLU A 150 -21.32 -22.24 -7.72
CA GLU A 150 -22.66 -22.54 -7.21
C GLU A 150 -22.59 -23.03 -5.76
N ILE A 151 -23.23 -22.28 -4.86
CA ILE A 151 -23.28 -22.60 -3.43
C ILE A 151 -24.56 -23.41 -3.17
N THR A 152 -24.39 -24.62 -2.67
CA THR A 152 -25.50 -25.57 -2.43
C THR A 152 -26.01 -25.58 -1.00
N ASP A 153 -25.19 -25.16 -0.04
CA ASP A 153 -25.46 -25.28 1.40
C ASP A 153 -25.24 -23.96 2.14
N THR A 154 -25.97 -23.76 3.24
CA THR A 154 -25.87 -22.54 4.07
C THR A 154 -24.50 -22.41 4.73
N ASP A 155 -23.92 -23.51 5.20
CA ASP A 155 -22.58 -23.50 5.79
C ASP A 155 -21.51 -23.16 4.75
N ALA A 156 -21.67 -23.66 3.52
CA ALA A 156 -20.79 -23.31 2.41
C ALA A 156 -20.86 -21.81 2.08
N PHE A 157 -22.06 -21.21 2.12
CA PHE A 157 -22.23 -19.77 1.94
C PHE A 157 -21.41 -18.95 2.96
N LEU A 158 -21.47 -19.31 4.24
CA LEU A 158 -20.71 -18.61 5.28
C LEU A 158 -19.20 -18.84 5.13
N MET A 159 -18.78 -20.08 4.86
CA MET A 159 -17.37 -20.39 4.65
C MET A 159 -16.78 -19.63 3.46
N GLU A 160 -17.56 -19.43 2.40
CA GLU A 160 -17.13 -18.73 1.19
C GLU A 160 -16.87 -17.24 1.43
N ILE A 161 -17.53 -16.66 2.44
CA ILE A 161 -17.36 -15.26 2.86
C ILE A 161 -16.27 -15.14 3.92
N ASP A 162 -16.32 -15.96 4.97
CA ASP A 162 -15.48 -15.83 6.17
C ASP A 162 -14.04 -16.33 5.97
N LYS A 163 -13.80 -17.28 5.06
CA LYS A 163 -12.46 -17.87 4.85
C LYS A 163 -11.71 -17.28 3.66
N GLU A 164 -12.30 -16.32 2.97
CA GLU A 164 -11.71 -15.71 1.78
C GLU A 164 -10.70 -14.61 2.15
N LEU A 165 -9.78 -14.29 1.24
CA LEU A 165 -8.79 -13.23 1.48
C LEU A 165 -9.46 -11.86 1.61
N LEU A 166 -9.01 -11.04 2.56
CA LEU A 166 -9.62 -9.74 2.88
C LEU A 166 -9.69 -8.75 1.70
N HIS A 167 -8.83 -8.92 0.69
CA HIS A 167 -8.77 -8.04 -0.47
C HIS A 167 -9.59 -8.55 -1.67
N VAL A 168 -10.14 -9.76 -1.60
CA VAL A 168 -11.00 -10.33 -2.64
C VAL A 168 -12.40 -9.75 -2.51
N VAL A 169 -12.98 -9.40 -3.65
CA VAL A 169 -14.38 -8.98 -3.75
C VAL A 169 -15.21 -10.20 -4.12
N ILE A 170 -16.25 -10.46 -3.35
CA ILE A 170 -17.15 -11.59 -3.54
C ILE A 170 -18.52 -11.04 -3.95
N VAL A 171 -19.01 -11.44 -5.10
CA VAL A 171 -20.32 -11.05 -5.63
C VAL A 171 -21.20 -12.28 -5.62
N ILE A 172 -22.24 -12.27 -4.77
CA ILE A 172 -23.16 -13.39 -4.58
C ILE A 172 -24.53 -13.03 -5.15
N HIS A 173 -24.96 -13.79 -6.15
CA HIS A 173 -26.30 -13.71 -6.72
C HIS A 173 -27.27 -14.62 -5.99
N LEU A 174 -28.24 -14.02 -5.30
CA LEU A 174 -29.39 -14.72 -4.74
C LEU A 174 -30.42 -14.92 -5.86
N TYR A 175 -30.74 -16.18 -6.17
CA TYR A 175 -31.57 -16.50 -7.32
C TYR A 175 -32.71 -17.47 -7.01
N ASN A 176 -33.74 -17.43 -7.87
CA ASN A 176 -34.73 -18.48 -7.99
C ASN A 176 -34.85 -18.90 -9.48
N LYS A 177 -35.00 -20.21 -9.73
CA LYS A 177 -35.07 -20.77 -11.09
C LYS A 177 -36.38 -20.44 -11.81
N ASP A 178 -37.42 -20.12 -11.04
CA ASP A 178 -38.74 -19.81 -11.59
C ASP A 178 -38.84 -18.37 -12.13
N ILE A 179 -37.85 -17.51 -11.84
CA ILE A 179 -37.84 -16.10 -12.23
C ILE A 179 -36.95 -15.93 -13.47
N PRO A 180 -37.46 -15.39 -14.60
CA PRO A 180 -36.70 -15.24 -15.84
C PRO A 180 -35.49 -14.31 -15.68
N SER A 181 -35.66 -13.22 -14.94
CA SER A 181 -34.64 -12.19 -14.69
C SER A 181 -33.46 -12.75 -13.88
N CYS A 182 -33.69 -13.75 -13.03
CA CYS A 182 -32.62 -14.52 -12.36
C CYS A 182 -31.82 -15.39 -13.34
N ILE A 183 -32.47 -15.99 -14.35
CA ILE A 183 -31.82 -16.82 -15.37
C ILE A 183 -30.93 -15.94 -16.26
N CYS A 184 -31.45 -14.77 -16.65
CA CYS A 184 -30.70 -13.76 -17.40
C CYS A 184 -29.45 -13.30 -16.61
N MET A 185 -29.62 -12.95 -15.34
CA MET A 185 -28.51 -12.56 -14.45
C MET A 185 -27.44 -13.66 -14.32
N ASN A 186 -27.84 -14.92 -14.19
CA ASN A 186 -26.88 -16.03 -14.13
C ASN A 186 -26.02 -16.10 -15.40
N THR A 187 -26.62 -15.96 -16.58
CA THR A 187 -25.90 -15.94 -17.86
C THR A 187 -24.94 -14.75 -17.94
N CYS A 188 -25.37 -13.58 -17.45
CA CYS A 188 -24.53 -12.38 -17.42
C CYS A 188 -23.31 -12.58 -16.51
N LEU A 189 -23.50 -13.14 -15.32
CA LEU A 189 -22.42 -13.41 -14.37
C LEU A 189 -21.45 -14.49 -14.88
N ASP A 190 -21.94 -15.49 -15.62
CA ASP A 190 -21.07 -16.47 -16.27
C ASP A 190 -20.08 -15.79 -17.24
N SER A 191 -20.54 -14.83 -18.04
CA SER A 191 -19.69 -14.01 -18.91
C SER A 191 -18.75 -13.09 -18.12
N LEU A 192 -19.26 -12.39 -17.10
CA LEU A 192 -18.46 -11.45 -16.30
C LEU A 192 -17.38 -12.15 -15.47
N SER A 193 -17.64 -13.38 -15.00
CA SER A 193 -16.66 -14.14 -14.24
C SER A 193 -15.38 -14.46 -15.03
N GLN A 194 -15.49 -14.56 -16.36
CA GLN A 194 -14.35 -14.76 -17.25
C GLN A 194 -13.59 -13.45 -17.52
N GLN A 195 -14.32 -12.33 -17.62
CA GLN A 195 -13.74 -11.00 -17.84
C GLN A 195 -13.05 -10.45 -16.59
N TYR A 196 -13.55 -10.79 -15.41
CA TYR A 196 -13.01 -10.36 -14.11
C TYR A 196 -12.56 -11.56 -13.25
N PRO A 197 -11.47 -12.28 -13.62
CA PRO A 197 -11.03 -13.46 -12.88
C PRO A 197 -10.66 -13.19 -11.42
N MET A 198 -10.33 -11.94 -11.08
CA MET A 198 -9.95 -11.52 -9.73
C MET A 198 -11.14 -11.35 -8.78
N VAL A 199 -12.36 -11.34 -9.30
CA VAL A 199 -13.59 -11.20 -8.52
C VAL A 199 -14.23 -12.58 -8.38
N LYS A 200 -14.65 -12.89 -7.16
CA LYS A 200 -15.27 -14.18 -6.85
C LYS A 200 -16.76 -14.10 -7.07
N PHE A 201 -17.23 -14.59 -8.22
CA PHE A 201 -18.65 -14.66 -8.50
C PHE A 201 -19.24 -15.96 -7.96
N CYS A 202 -20.31 -15.83 -7.19
CA CYS A 202 -21.05 -16.95 -6.64
C CYS A 202 -22.54 -16.79 -6.97
N ARG A 203 -23.25 -17.91 -7.04
CA ARG A 203 -24.72 -17.93 -7.10
C ARG A 203 -25.27 -18.91 -6.08
N VAL A 204 -26.38 -18.54 -5.48
CA VAL A 204 -27.00 -19.32 -4.42
C VAL A 204 -28.52 -19.23 -4.50
N LYS A 205 -29.20 -20.36 -4.32
CA LYS A 205 -30.67 -20.36 -4.31
C LYS A 205 -31.18 -19.65 -3.07
N ALA A 206 -32.14 -18.73 -3.24
CA ALA A 206 -32.73 -18.00 -2.12
C ALA A 206 -33.43 -18.90 -1.09
N THR A 207 -33.75 -20.15 -1.45
CA THR A 207 -34.35 -21.14 -0.55
C THR A 207 -33.39 -21.65 0.52
N ILE A 208 -32.09 -21.72 0.23
CA ILE A 208 -31.08 -22.31 1.14
C ILE A 208 -30.46 -21.28 2.10
N THR A 209 -30.58 -19.99 1.79
CA THR A 209 -29.96 -18.90 2.58
C THR A 209 -30.76 -18.49 3.81
N GLY A 210 -31.85 -19.20 4.13
CA GLY A 210 -32.69 -18.90 5.30
C GLY A 210 -33.49 -17.59 5.20
N ILE A 211 -33.51 -16.96 4.02
CA ILE A 211 -34.20 -15.69 3.79
C ILE A 211 -35.73 -15.89 3.78
N SER A 212 -36.48 -14.86 4.20
CA SER A 212 -37.93 -14.87 4.34
C SER A 212 -38.67 -15.14 3.01
N ALA A 213 -39.86 -15.75 3.09
CA ALA A 213 -40.69 -16.03 1.91
C ALA A 213 -41.02 -14.76 1.12
N ASN A 214 -41.36 -13.66 1.82
CA ASN A 214 -41.65 -12.37 1.20
C ASN A 214 -40.51 -11.85 0.32
N PHE A 215 -39.26 -12.06 0.74
CA PHE A 215 -38.09 -11.65 -0.04
C PHE A 215 -37.82 -12.62 -1.20
N ARG A 216 -38.17 -13.90 -1.09
CA ARG A 216 -38.04 -14.83 -2.23
C ARG A 216 -39.00 -14.47 -3.36
N GLU A 217 -40.18 -13.98 -3.01
CA GLU A 217 -41.20 -13.58 -3.99
C GLU A 217 -40.93 -12.19 -4.57
N ASN A 218 -40.54 -11.24 -3.74
CA ASN A 218 -40.45 -9.83 -4.15
C ASN A 218 -39.03 -9.29 -4.20
N GLY A 219 -38.02 -9.94 -3.63
CA GLY A 219 -36.67 -9.37 -3.50
C GLY A 219 -35.69 -9.79 -4.60
N LEU A 220 -36.02 -10.79 -5.41
CA LEU A 220 -35.12 -11.38 -6.40
C LEU A 220 -35.31 -10.74 -7.79
N PRO A 221 -34.28 -10.73 -8.66
CA PRO A 221 -32.89 -11.10 -8.40
C PRO A 221 -32.19 -10.10 -7.47
N ALA A 222 -31.32 -10.60 -6.59
CA ALA A 222 -30.53 -9.78 -5.68
C ALA A 222 -29.03 -10.11 -5.75
N LEU A 223 -28.19 -9.07 -5.67
CA LEU A 223 -26.74 -9.17 -5.59
C LEU A 223 -26.25 -8.67 -4.24
N LEU A 224 -25.52 -9.53 -3.53
CA LEU A 224 -24.79 -9.20 -2.33
C LEU A 224 -23.31 -9.08 -2.67
N VAL A 225 -22.64 -8.04 -2.19
CA VAL A 225 -21.22 -7.82 -2.41
C VAL A 225 -20.50 -7.77 -1.08
N TYR A 226 -19.53 -8.66 -0.90
CA TYR A 226 -18.69 -8.74 0.28
C TYR A 226 -17.24 -8.41 -0.05
N LYS A 227 -16.55 -7.78 0.91
CA LYS A 227 -15.11 -7.55 0.87
C LYS A 227 -14.57 -7.54 2.30
N GLY A 228 -13.63 -8.43 2.60
CA GLY A 228 -13.06 -8.56 3.95
C GLY A 228 -14.11 -8.74 5.04
N GLU A 229 -14.98 -9.74 4.88
CA GLU A 229 -16.07 -10.10 5.80
C GLU A 229 -17.18 -9.04 5.96
N GLN A 230 -17.07 -7.90 5.27
CA GLN A 230 -18.05 -6.81 5.33
C GLN A 230 -18.95 -6.82 4.11
N LEU A 231 -20.24 -6.61 4.32
CA LEU A 231 -21.22 -6.39 3.25
C LEU A 231 -21.06 -4.95 2.73
N VAL A 232 -20.49 -4.82 1.53
CA VAL A 232 -20.24 -3.54 0.84
C VAL A 232 -21.45 -3.08 0.03
N GLY A 233 -22.18 -4.03 -0.56
CA GLY A 233 -23.32 -3.73 -1.43
C GLY A 233 -24.44 -4.75 -1.24
N ASN A 234 -25.68 -4.27 -1.25
CA ASN A 234 -26.88 -5.10 -1.22
C ASN A 234 -27.90 -4.51 -2.19
N PHE A 235 -28.02 -5.15 -3.36
CA PHE A 235 -28.90 -4.72 -4.44
C PHE A 235 -30.02 -5.72 -4.58
N VAL A 236 -31.25 -5.26 -4.41
CA VAL A 236 -32.47 -6.06 -4.34
C VAL A 236 -33.36 -5.64 -5.51
N GLN A 237 -34.13 -6.57 -6.09
CA GLN A 237 -34.99 -6.30 -7.26
C GLN A 237 -34.22 -5.63 -8.41
N LEU A 238 -33.10 -6.23 -8.82
CA LEU A 238 -32.26 -5.66 -9.89
C LEU A 238 -32.99 -5.52 -11.23
N GLU A 239 -34.07 -6.26 -11.44
CA GLU A 239 -34.99 -6.08 -12.56
C GLU A 239 -35.53 -4.64 -12.67
N ASN A 240 -35.74 -3.93 -11.56
CA ASN A 240 -36.17 -2.53 -11.59
C ASN A 240 -35.08 -1.57 -12.09
N ALA A 241 -33.80 -1.95 -11.92
CA ALA A 241 -32.67 -1.13 -12.33
C ALA A 241 -32.35 -1.32 -13.82
N PHE A 242 -32.48 -2.56 -14.31
CA PHE A 242 -32.09 -2.92 -15.68
C PHE A 242 -33.26 -2.99 -16.67
N GLY A 243 -34.50 -3.18 -16.18
CA GLY A 243 -35.67 -3.46 -17.01
C GLY A 243 -35.81 -4.94 -17.39
N ASP A 244 -36.77 -5.22 -18.27
CA ASP A 244 -37.20 -6.58 -18.62
C ASP A 244 -36.14 -7.41 -19.38
N ASN A 245 -35.21 -6.76 -20.08
CA ASN A 245 -34.12 -7.40 -20.81
C ASN A 245 -32.83 -6.61 -20.60
N PHE A 246 -31.80 -7.29 -20.12
CA PHE A 246 -30.49 -6.71 -19.87
C PHE A 246 -29.38 -7.69 -20.24
N ASP A 247 -28.21 -7.14 -20.56
CA ASP A 247 -27.04 -7.91 -20.97
C ASP A 247 -25.90 -7.80 -19.95
N SER A 248 -24.83 -8.57 -20.16
CA SER A 248 -23.66 -8.54 -19.28
C SER A 248 -23.04 -7.14 -19.15
N SER A 249 -23.10 -6.33 -20.22
CA SER A 249 -22.58 -4.96 -20.22
C SER A 249 -23.38 -4.00 -19.32
N ASP A 250 -24.68 -4.22 -19.15
CA ASP A 250 -25.49 -3.42 -18.24
C ASP A 250 -25.14 -3.73 -16.78
N VAL A 251 -24.98 -5.03 -16.47
CA VAL A 251 -24.55 -5.50 -15.15
C VAL A 251 -23.14 -5.02 -14.83
N GLU A 252 -22.22 -5.09 -15.79
CA GLU A 252 -20.85 -4.57 -15.70
C GLU A 252 -20.86 -3.08 -15.35
N SER A 253 -21.57 -2.28 -16.16
CA SER A 253 -21.67 -0.83 -15.98
C SER A 253 -22.23 -0.48 -14.59
N PHE A 254 -23.24 -1.22 -14.13
CA PHE A 254 -23.80 -1.05 -12.80
C PHE A 254 -22.80 -1.37 -11.70
N LEU A 255 -22.04 -2.47 -11.82
CA LEU A 255 -21.04 -2.83 -10.81
C LEU A 255 -19.86 -1.85 -10.79
N ILE A 256 -19.46 -1.29 -11.93
CA ILE A 256 -18.44 -0.23 -12.03
C ILE A 256 -18.95 1.07 -11.40
N GLN A 257 -20.19 1.48 -11.72
CA GLN A 257 -20.79 2.70 -11.19
C GLN A 257 -20.92 2.67 -9.65
N ASN A 258 -21.12 1.48 -9.08
CA ASN A 258 -21.16 1.27 -7.64
C ASN A 258 -19.77 0.98 -7.02
N HIS A 259 -18.68 1.14 -7.78
CA HIS A 259 -17.29 0.93 -7.35
C HIS A 259 -16.98 -0.49 -6.82
N ILE A 260 -17.72 -1.50 -7.30
CA ILE A 260 -17.51 -2.91 -6.96
C ILE A 260 -16.44 -3.50 -7.87
N LEU A 261 -16.55 -3.21 -9.17
CA LEU A 261 -15.52 -3.48 -10.17
C LEU A 261 -14.70 -2.19 -10.36
N THR A 262 -13.39 -2.31 -10.39
CA THR A 262 -12.47 -1.23 -10.74
C THR A 262 -11.80 -1.57 -12.06
N ASP A 263 -11.65 -0.59 -12.95
CA ASP A 263 -11.01 -0.76 -14.26
C ASP A 263 -9.57 -1.30 -14.15
N ASP A 264 -8.90 -1.07 -13.02
CA ASP A 264 -7.58 -1.61 -12.68
C ASP A 264 -7.54 -3.15 -12.55
N ILE A 265 -8.69 -3.83 -12.59
CA ILE A 265 -8.81 -5.29 -12.60
C ILE A 265 -8.58 -5.86 -14.01
N ASN A 266 -8.60 -5.02 -15.05
CA ASN A 266 -8.25 -5.41 -16.42
C ASN A 266 -6.75 -5.24 -16.67
N CYS A 267 -5.99 -6.33 -16.54
CA CYS A 267 -4.74 -6.47 -17.29
C CYS A 267 -4.40 -7.94 -17.54
N GLU A 268 -5.17 -8.59 -18.42
CA GLU A 268 -4.57 -9.54 -19.35
C GLU A 268 -4.29 -8.75 -20.64
N PRO A 269 -3.03 -8.64 -21.12
CA PRO A 269 -2.76 -7.99 -22.38
C PRO A 269 -3.28 -8.88 -23.52
N SER A 270 -4.46 -8.56 -24.03
CA SER A 270 -4.95 -9.16 -25.27
C SER A 270 -3.90 -8.96 -26.36
N THR A 271 -3.36 -10.08 -26.83
CA THR A 271 -2.36 -10.17 -27.88
C THR A 271 -2.79 -9.34 -29.09
N ILE A 272 -1.99 -8.33 -29.44
CA ILE A 272 -2.15 -7.57 -30.68
C ILE A 272 -2.01 -8.56 -31.83
N ALA A 273 -3.13 -8.94 -32.43
CA ALA A 273 -3.15 -9.60 -33.71
C ALA A 273 -2.58 -8.61 -34.74
N GLN A 274 -1.46 -8.97 -35.35
CA GLN A 274 -0.87 -8.25 -36.47
C GLN A 274 -1.89 -8.16 -37.59
N HIS A 275 -2.43 -6.97 -37.83
CA HIS A 275 -3.04 -6.63 -39.10
C HIS A 275 -1.99 -5.90 -39.93
N ASN A 276 -1.36 -6.65 -40.82
CA ASN A 276 -0.64 -6.08 -41.96
C ASN A 276 -1.70 -5.45 -42.86
N GLU A 277 -1.72 -4.12 -42.95
CA GLU A 277 -2.25 -3.43 -44.10
C GLU A 277 -1.10 -2.71 -44.78
N ASP A 278 -0.67 -3.31 -45.88
CA ASP A 278 0.11 -2.67 -46.93
C ASP A 278 -0.73 -1.55 -47.54
N HIS A 279 -0.27 -0.30 -47.51
CA HIS A 279 -0.80 0.74 -48.40
C HIS A 279 0.27 1.78 -48.78
N GLU A 280 0.88 1.48 -49.94
CA GLU A 280 1.30 2.33 -51.05
C GLU A 280 1.62 3.82 -50.78
N ASP A 281 2.92 4.14 -50.87
CA ASP A 281 3.45 5.49 -51.12
C ASP A 281 2.99 5.98 -52.50
N SER A 282 2.21 7.07 -52.53
CA SER A 282 1.97 7.85 -53.75
C SER A 282 2.63 9.22 -53.59
N ASP A 283 3.80 9.37 -54.21
CA ASP A 283 4.47 10.64 -54.47
C ASP A 283 3.54 11.57 -55.28
N LEU A 284 3.32 12.78 -54.79
CA LEU A 284 2.77 13.88 -55.59
C LEU A 284 3.66 15.12 -55.42
N ASP A 285 4.49 15.31 -56.44
CA ASP A 285 5.17 16.56 -56.75
C ASP A 285 4.16 17.68 -57.01
N LEU A 286 4.41 18.86 -56.42
CA LEU A 286 3.72 20.10 -56.76
C LEU A 286 4.75 21.08 -57.33
N ASP A 287 4.55 21.42 -58.61
CA ASP A 287 5.15 22.56 -59.31
C ASP A 287 4.69 23.91 -58.73
#